data_AF-Q966U2-F1
#
_entry.id   AF-Q966U2-F1
#
_cell.length_a   1.000
_cell.length_b   1.000
_cell.length_c   1.000
_cell.angle_alpha   90.00
_cell.angle_beta   90.00
_cell.angle_gamma   90.00
#
_symmetry.space_group_name_H-M   'P 1'
#
loop_
_entity.id
_entity.type
_entity.pdbx_description
1 polymer ?
#
loop_
_entity_poly.entity_id
_entity_poly.type
_entity_poly.pdbx_seq_one_letter_code
_entity_poly.pdbx_strand_id
1 'polypeptide(L)'
;MMKIALLLAVTLAVAYASQYAPGSVVTTVTSSTTTTTVSAGDSDDSGLLSASDRAIIRKTWEQARKDGDVAPQILFRFVKAHPEYQKLFRSFASVPQDELLGNGNFLAQAYTILAGLNVVIQSLGSRELLANQLNALGGAHFSRGATPVMFDEFGAIAMDVLAEELGSAFNAEAKAAWTTAVRGLNAGIVKTLKAPEDLVDPQTRLSGHIIKDVQRSWENVRGNRNTIVAGIFQKLFAGTPRLQKAFSKFAKVAAADLSANADFNKQVALVADRLDVIISAMDDKLQLLGNINYMRYSHEPRGISRQTFEDFAELLIESLASSGVAADDLSFWKGALAVFVNGVTPKH
;
A
#
# COMPACT_ATOMS: atom_id res chain seq x y z
N MET A 1 27.93 26.98 -9.08
CA MET A 1 26.56 27.49 -8.86
C MET A 1 25.57 26.45 -9.36
N MET A 2 24.96 25.66 -8.47
CA MET A 2 23.51 25.38 -8.37
C MET A 2 23.33 24.34 -7.25
N LYS A 3 22.53 24.71 -6.26
CA LYS A 3 22.28 23.97 -5.01
C LYS A 3 21.28 22.83 -5.29
N ILE A 4 21.63 21.59 -4.94
CA ILE A 4 20.66 20.51 -4.76
C ILE A 4 20.43 20.41 -3.26
N ALA A 5 19.46 21.17 -2.79
CA ALA A 5 18.94 21.14 -1.44
C ALA A 5 17.57 20.47 -1.46
N LEU A 6 17.32 19.61 -0.48
CA LEU A 6 15.99 19.24 0.02
C LEU A 6 15.09 18.38 -0.90
N LEU A 7 15.46 17.10 -1.06
CA LEU A 7 14.49 16.03 -1.32
C LEU A 7 14.69 14.95 -0.26
N LEU A 8 13.75 14.80 0.69
CA LEU A 8 13.41 13.56 1.40
C LEU A 8 12.39 13.71 2.55
N ALA A 9 11.73 14.87 2.72
CA ALA A 9 10.70 15.05 3.76
C ALA A 9 9.25 15.03 3.24
N VAL A 10 8.99 14.79 1.95
CA VAL A 10 7.61 14.80 1.41
C VAL A 10 7.44 13.71 0.35
N THR A 11 7.16 12.48 0.76
CA THR A 11 6.60 11.44 -0.13
C THR A 11 5.28 10.87 0.35
N LEU A 12 4.57 11.57 1.27
CA LEU A 12 3.23 11.15 1.73
C LEU A 12 2.20 12.28 1.82
N ALA A 13 2.46 13.45 1.21
CA ALA A 13 1.50 14.57 1.17
C ALA A 13 1.40 15.29 -0.19
N VAL A 14 1.75 14.63 -1.30
CA VAL A 14 1.49 15.14 -2.65
C VAL A 14 0.96 14.02 -3.55
N ALA A 15 -0.28 13.62 -3.28
CA ALA A 15 -1.13 12.92 -4.26
C ALA A 15 -2.56 13.49 -4.29
N TYR A 16 -2.75 14.70 -3.75
CA TYR A 16 -4.04 15.39 -3.70
C TYR A 16 -3.89 16.90 -3.93
N ALA A 17 -3.00 17.32 -4.83
CA ALA A 17 -2.94 18.71 -5.30
C ALA A 17 -2.14 18.84 -6.60
N SER A 18 -2.51 18.11 -7.65
CA SER A 18 -2.07 18.42 -9.02
C SER A 18 -3.09 17.90 -10.04
N GLN A 19 -4.29 18.45 -9.99
CA GLN A 19 -5.27 18.35 -11.07
C GLN A 19 -5.90 19.71 -11.34
N TYR A 20 -5.10 20.74 -11.62
CA TYR A 20 -5.60 21.93 -12.33
C TYR A 20 -4.46 22.50 -13.17
N ALA A 21 -4.56 22.30 -14.49
CA ALA A 21 -3.79 23.07 -15.46
C ALA A 21 -4.32 24.52 -15.48
N PRO A 22 -3.48 25.54 -15.69
CA PRO A 22 -3.93 26.93 -15.76
C PRO A 22 -4.64 27.19 -17.09
N GLY A 23 -5.94 27.55 -17.06
CA GLY A 23 -6.61 28.07 -18.26
C GLY A 23 -8.10 27.81 -18.45
N SER A 24 -8.88 27.41 -17.44
CA SER A 24 -10.33 27.22 -17.61
C SER A 24 -11.15 28.06 -16.63
N VAL A 25 -12.13 28.77 -17.20
CA VAL A 25 -13.03 29.75 -16.58
C VAL A 25 -13.73 29.19 -15.35
N VAL A 26 -13.71 29.96 -14.25
CA VAL A 26 -14.37 29.66 -12.99
C VAL A 26 -15.88 29.94 -13.13
N THR A 27 -16.69 28.89 -13.04
CA THR A 27 -18.11 29.01 -12.69
C THR A 27 -18.24 28.60 -11.23
N THR A 28 -18.45 29.58 -10.36
CA THR A 28 -18.63 29.38 -8.91
C THR A 28 -19.96 28.69 -8.65
N VAL A 29 -19.92 27.44 -8.19
CA VAL A 29 -21.08 26.77 -7.58
C VAL A 29 -20.80 26.64 -6.09
N THR A 30 -21.45 27.50 -5.31
CA THR A 30 -21.45 27.44 -3.84
C THR A 30 -22.17 26.17 -3.40
N SER A 31 -21.43 25.21 -2.84
CA SER A 31 -22.02 24.07 -2.11
C SER A 31 -21.60 24.16 -0.65
N SER A 32 -22.58 24.44 0.20
CA SER A 32 -22.50 24.42 1.65
C SER A 32 -22.02 23.07 2.14
N THR A 33 -20.82 23.02 2.73
CA THR A 33 -20.27 21.81 3.35
C THR A 33 -20.78 21.74 4.78
N THR A 34 -21.72 20.83 5.03
CA THR A 34 -22.07 20.40 6.38
C THR A 34 -20.89 19.58 6.92
N THR A 35 -20.18 20.11 7.91
CA THR A 35 -19.12 19.40 8.63
C THR A 35 -19.73 18.27 9.45
N THR A 36 -19.80 17.07 8.89
CA THR A 36 -20.02 15.86 9.68
C THR A 36 -18.66 15.43 10.25
N THR A 37 -18.46 15.69 11.54
CA THR A 37 -17.41 15.07 12.34
C THR A 37 -17.61 13.56 12.32
N VAL A 38 -16.83 12.86 11.48
CA VAL A 38 -16.69 11.40 11.58
C VAL A 38 -15.77 11.14 12.77
N SER A 39 -16.35 10.88 13.94
CA SER A 39 -15.64 10.20 15.00
C SER A 39 -15.19 8.86 14.44
N ALA A 40 -13.88 8.72 14.22
CA ALA A 40 -13.26 7.42 14.03
C ALA A 40 -13.56 6.60 15.30
N GLY A 41 -14.47 5.65 15.19
CA GLY A 41 -14.73 4.69 16.26
C GLY A 41 -13.42 3.97 16.58
N ASP A 42 -13.06 3.99 17.86
CA ASP A 42 -11.92 3.28 18.45
C ASP A 42 -12.21 1.77 18.51
N SER A 43 -12.53 1.16 17.37
CA SER A 43 -12.87 -0.26 17.27
C SER A 43 -12.12 -0.91 16.11
N ASP A 44 -10.81 -1.03 16.28
CA ASP A 44 -10.06 -2.18 15.78
C ASP A 44 -8.89 -2.40 16.75
N ASP A 45 -9.04 -3.39 17.62
CA ASP A 45 -8.01 -3.81 18.56
C ASP A 45 -6.77 -4.21 17.74
N SER A 46 -5.75 -3.36 17.76
CA SER A 46 -4.56 -3.49 16.91
C SER A 46 -3.71 -4.72 17.26
N GLY A 47 -4.14 -5.51 18.24
CA GLY A 47 -3.51 -6.75 18.71
C GLY A 47 -2.13 -6.56 19.36
N LEU A 48 -1.56 -5.35 19.26
CA LEU A 48 -0.21 -5.03 19.72
C LEU A 48 -0.20 -4.01 20.87
N LEU A 49 -1.10 -3.03 20.86
CA LEU A 49 -1.18 -1.97 21.86
C LEU A 49 -2.64 -1.66 22.20
N SER A 50 -2.95 -1.60 23.50
CA SER A 50 -4.28 -1.17 23.95
C SER A 50 -4.53 0.31 23.60
N ALA A 51 -5.80 0.74 23.60
CA ALA A 51 -6.13 2.16 23.42
C ALA A 51 -5.45 3.05 24.47
N SER A 52 -5.33 2.55 25.70
CA SER A 52 -4.60 3.20 26.79
C SER A 52 -3.11 3.36 26.46
N ASP A 53 -2.45 2.30 26.01
CA ASP A 53 -1.02 2.35 25.64
C ASP A 53 -0.78 3.38 24.53
N ARG A 54 -1.64 3.39 23.50
CA ARG A 54 -1.56 4.36 22.42
C ARG A 54 -1.69 5.80 22.93
N ALA A 55 -2.60 6.04 23.87
CA ALA A 55 -2.79 7.36 24.47
C ALA A 55 -1.57 7.80 25.30
N ILE A 56 -0.99 6.89 26.08
CA ILE A 56 0.22 7.12 26.87
C ILE A 56 1.41 7.45 25.96
N ILE A 57 1.63 6.66 24.91
CA ILE A 57 2.70 6.87 23.93
C ILE A 57 2.55 8.23 23.26
N ARG A 58 1.34 8.57 22.77
CA ARG A 58 1.09 9.88 22.15
C ARG A 58 1.35 11.02 23.13
N LYS A 59 0.83 10.94 24.35
CA LYS A 59 1.00 11.99 25.37
C LYS A 59 2.47 12.22 25.74
N THR A 60 3.24 11.16 25.91
CA THR A 60 4.66 11.25 26.25
C THR A 60 5.50 11.68 25.05
N TRP A 61 5.18 11.21 23.84
CA TRP A 61 5.80 11.68 22.61
C TRP A 61 5.59 13.17 22.35
N GLU A 62 4.38 13.68 22.59
CA GLU A 62 4.05 15.11 22.43
C GLU A 62 4.86 16.02 23.36
N GLN A 63 5.32 15.50 24.49
CA GLN A 63 6.25 16.20 25.37
C GLN A 63 7.68 16.10 24.81
N ALA A 64 8.13 14.89 24.48
CA ALA A 64 9.48 14.65 23.99
C ALA A 64 9.81 15.42 22.71
N ARG A 65 8.88 15.49 21.75
CA ARG A 65 9.12 16.17 20.47
C ARG A 65 9.20 17.71 20.58
N LYS A 66 8.78 18.29 21.70
CA LYS A 66 8.90 19.72 21.99
C LYS A 66 10.24 20.06 22.63
N ASP A 67 10.91 19.05 23.18
CA ASP A 67 12.26 19.15 23.66
C ASP A 67 13.22 19.19 22.47
N GLY A 68 14.02 20.25 22.41
CA GLY A 68 15.00 20.47 21.35
C GLY A 68 16.12 19.44 21.36
N ASP A 69 16.38 18.82 22.52
CA ASP A 69 17.51 17.93 22.74
C ASP A 69 17.21 16.48 22.39
N VAL A 70 15.95 16.03 22.49
CA VAL A 70 15.55 14.63 22.24
C VAL A 70 16.04 14.12 20.87
N ALA A 71 15.76 14.85 19.78
CA ALA A 71 16.12 14.37 18.45
C ALA A 71 17.64 14.32 18.20
N PRO A 72 18.41 15.40 18.45
CA PRO A 72 19.87 15.36 18.37
C PRO A 72 20.49 14.28 19.27
N GLN A 73 19.99 14.12 20.51
CA GLN A 73 20.54 13.15 21.46
C GLN A 73 20.33 11.70 21.02
N ILE A 74 19.16 11.35 20.49
CA ILE A 74 18.90 9.99 19.96
C ILE A 74 19.92 9.65 18.88
N LEU A 75 20.04 10.50 17.85
CA LEU A 75 20.97 10.21 16.74
C LEU A 75 22.43 10.25 17.20
N PHE A 76 22.78 11.16 18.10
CA PHE A 76 24.15 11.32 18.60
C PHE A 76 24.59 10.10 19.39
N ARG A 77 23.77 9.66 20.34
CA ARG A 77 24.05 8.45 21.13
C ARG A 77 24.09 7.20 20.26
N PHE A 78 23.24 7.11 19.24
CA PHE A 78 23.26 6.01 18.27
C PHE A 78 24.58 5.92 17.51
N VAL A 79 25.04 7.01 16.89
CA VAL A 79 26.32 6.99 16.17
C VAL A 79 27.54 7.00 17.09
N LYS A 80 27.41 7.46 18.33
CA LYS A 80 28.46 7.37 19.35
C LYS A 80 28.65 5.93 19.84
N ALA A 81 27.56 5.22 20.10
CA ALA A 81 27.58 3.81 20.49
C ALA A 81 28.05 2.90 19.34
N HIS A 82 27.70 3.27 18.10
CA HIS A 82 28.04 2.53 16.88
C HIS A 82 28.68 3.44 15.82
N PRO A 83 29.97 3.80 15.96
CA PRO A 83 30.67 4.70 15.05
C PRO A 83 30.65 4.25 13.58
N GLU A 84 30.55 2.94 13.33
CA GLU A 84 30.41 2.36 12.00
C GLU A 84 29.10 2.79 11.30
N TYR A 85 28.04 3.08 12.03
CA TYR A 85 26.76 3.53 11.46
C TYR A 85 26.80 4.97 10.97
N GLN A 86 27.68 5.80 11.52
CA GLN A 86 27.87 7.18 11.04
C GLN A 86 28.20 7.21 9.54
N LYS A 87 28.93 6.22 9.04
CA LYS A 87 29.34 6.10 7.63
C LYS A 87 28.15 5.90 6.68
N LEU A 88 27.01 5.43 7.18
CA LEU A 88 25.77 5.31 6.40
C LEU A 88 25.17 6.68 6.08
N PHE A 89 25.48 7.71 6.87
CA PHE A 89 25.00 9.07 6.69
C PHE A 89 26.02 9.95 5.97
N ARG A 90 26.06 9.82 4.63
CA ARG A 90 27.07 10.46 3.76
C ARG A 90 27.32 11.95 4.05
N SER A 91 26.29 12.71 4.41
CA SER A 91 26.37 14.16 4.65
C SER A 91 27.17 14.56 5.91
N PHE A 92 27.45 13.62 6.82
CA PHE A 92 28.27 13.84 8.01
C PHE A 92 29.16 12.63 8.36
N ALA A 93 29.41 11.73 7.40
CA ALA A 93 30.14 10.48 7.60
C ALA A 93 31.58 10.70 8.10
N SER A 94 32.21 11.82 7.77
CA SER A 94 33.58 12.17 8.15
C SER A 94 33.67 13.26 9.23
N VAL A 95 32.54 13.69 9.80
CA VAL A 95 32.53 14.72 10.85
C VAL A 95 33.00 14.09 12.16
N PRO A 96 33.98 14.68 12.88
CA PRO A 96 34.37 14.21 14.21
C PRO A 96 33.18 14.12 15.16
N GLN A 97 33.13 13.10 16.01
CA GLN A 97 31.95 12.86 16.85
C GLN A 97 31.64 14.04 17.79
N ASP A 98 32.66 14.66 18.36
CA ASP A 98 32.57 15.85 19.22
C ASP A 98 32.04 17.10 18.51
N GLU A 99 32.08 17.14 17.18
CA GLU A 99 31.55 18.24 16.36
C GLU A 99 30.11 18.00 15.87
N LEU A 100 29.56 16.78 16.03
CA LEU A 100 28.26 16.40 15.43
C LEU A 100 27.10 17.26 15.91
N LEU A 101 27.01 17.56 17.21
CA LEU A 101 25.92 18.36 17.78
C LEU A 101 25.91 19.81 17.26
N GLY A 102 27.05 20.32 16.77
CA GLY A 102 27.14 21.63 16.10
C GLY A 102 26.96 21.57 14.58
N ASN A 103 26.85 20.38 13.99
CA ASN A 103 26.82 20.21 12.54
C ASN A 103 25.40 20.30 11.97
N GLY A 104 25.17 21.24 11.05
CA GLY A 104 23.85 21.47 10.46
C GLY A 104 23.27 20.27 9.70
N ASN A 105 24.09 19.46 9.03
CA ASN A 105 23.61 18.25 8.32
C ASN A 105 23.18 17.16 9.30
N PHE A 106 23.92 16.98 10.39
CA PHE A 106 23.58 16.06 11.46
C PHE A 106 22.25 16.46 12.12
N LEU A 107 22.10 17.72 12.50
CA LEU A 107 20.86 18.23 13.10
C LEU A 107 19.66 18.09 12.15
N ALA A 108 19.83 18.42 10.87
CA ALA A 108 18.78 18.23 9.87
C ALA A 108 18.35 16.76 9.75
N GLN A 109 19.30 15.80 9.82
CA GLN A 109 18.99 14.38 9.80
C GLN A 109 18.29 13.92 11.08
N ALA A 110 18.70 14.41 12.25
CA ALA A 110 18.07 14.12 13.53
C ALA A 110 16.59 14.52 13.53
N TYR A 111 16.27 15.75 13.09
CA TYR A 111 14.88 16.20 12.99
C TYR A 111 14.09 15.49 11.88
N THR A 112 14.74 15.04 10.81
CA THR A 112 14.08 14.20 9.79
C THR A 112 13.65 12.86 10.39
N ILE A 113 14.50 12.24 11.22
CA ILE A 113 14.16 10.99 11.93
C ILE A 113 13.01 11.24 12.92
N LEU A 114 13.06 12.33 13.69
CA LEU A 114 11.97 12.72 14.60
C LEU A 114 10.63 12.86 13.87
N ALA A 115 10.62 13.50 12.71
CA ALA A 115 9.41 13.64 11.89
C ALA A 115 8.88 12.27 11.42
N GLY A 116 9.76 11.36 11.00
CA GLY A 116 9.40 9.99 10.63
C GLY A 116 8.80 9.19 11.80
N LEU A 117 9.43 9.24 12.97
CA LEU A 117 8.91 8.62 14.19
C LEU A 117 7.53 9.15 14.56
N ASN A 118 7.33 10.47 14.44
CA ASN A 118 6.03 11.07 14.69
C ASN A 118 4.95 10.48 13.77
N VAL A 119 5.21 10.35 12.47
CA VAL A 119 4.25 9.75 11.52
C VAL A 119 3.88 8.32 11.91
N VAL A 120 4.84 7.50 12.33
CA VAL A 120 4.60 6.13 12.81
C VAL A 120 3.73 6.14 14.07
N ILE A 121 4.03 7.02 15.03
CA ILE A 121 3.28 7.15 16.29
C ILE A 121 1.84 7.60 16.06
N GLN A 122 1.62 8.56 15.17
CA GLN A 122 0.26 8.99 14.80
C GLN A 122 -0.53 7.84 14.15
N SER A 123 0.16 6.96 13.41
CA SER A 123 -0.44 5.81 12.71
C SER A 123 -0.81 4.63 13.61
N LEU A 124 -0.37 4.59 14.89
CA LEU A 124 -0.63 3.46 15.81
C LEU A 124 -2.11 3.12 16.02
N GLY A 125 -3.02 4.06 15.74
CA GLY A 125 -4.46 3.85 15.86
C GLY A 125 -5.13 3.22 14.63
N SER A 126 -4.40 3.01 13.54
CA SER A 126 -4.95 2.39 12.33
C SER A 126 -4.00 1.32 11.80
N ARG A 127 -4.49 0.09 11.74
CA ARG A 127 -3.73 -1.06 11.23
C ARG A 127 -3.26 -0.84 9.80
N GLU A 128 -4.12 -0.29 8.94
CA GLU A 128 -3.79 -0.02 7.55
C GLU A 128 -2.74 1.09 7.43
N LEU A 129 -2.91 2.21 8.14
CA LEU A 129 -1.92 3.30 8.11
C LEU A 129 -0.58 2.80 8.64
N LEU A 130 -0.56 2.08 9.76
CA LEU A 130 0.67 1.52 10.31
C LEU A 130 1.35 0.56 9.34
N ALA A 131 0.60 -0.34 8.69
CA ALA A 131 1.17 -1.26 7.71
C ALA A 131 1.79 -0.50 6.50
N ASN A 132 1.12 0.55 6.02
CA ASN A 132 1.67 1.40 4.96
C ASN A 132 2.98 2.10 5.41
N GLN A 133 3.02 2.63 6.63
CA GLN A 133 4.24 3.26 7.16
C GLN A 133 5.39 2.25 7.34
N LEU A 134 5.09 1.04 7.82
CA LEU A 134 6.09 -0.02 7.96
C LEU A 134 6.66 -0.46 6.60
N ASN A 135 5.82 -0.56 5.57
CA ASN A 135 6.28 -0.84 4.20
C ASN A 135 7.20 0.27 3.69
N ALA A 136 6.79 1.54 3.80
CA ALA A 136 7.59 2.68 3.37
C ALA A 136 8.94 2.73 4.11
N LEU A 137 8.92 2.51 5.42
CA LEU A 137 10.12 2.53 6.26
C LEU A 137 11.06 1.36 5.92
N GLY A 138 10.54 0.13 5.87
CA GLY A 138 11.31 -1.07 5.59
C GLY A 138 11.96 -1.05 4.21
N GLY A 139 11.21 -0.72 3.16
CA GLY A 139 11.75 -0.67 1.79
C GLY A 139 12.82 0.42 1.62
N ALA A 140 12.61 1.59 2.23
CA ALA A 140 13.60 2.67 2.19
C ALA A 140 14.89 2.31 2.93
N HIS A 141 14.78 1.63 4.08
CA HIS A 141 15.95 1.27 4.90
C HIS A 141 16.67 0.02 4.39
N PHE A 142 15.96 -0.92 3.75
CA PHE A 142 16.57 -2.03 3.02
C PHE A 142 17.53 -1.51 1.96
N SER A 143 17.07 -0.54 1.15
CA SER A 143 17.89 0.09 0.09
C SER A 143 19.12 0.85 0.63
N ARG A 144 19.14 1.16 1.93
CA ARG A 144 20.24 1.85 2.63
C ARG A 144 21.18 0.90 3.36
N GLY A 145 20.94 -0.42 3.30
CA GLY A 145 21.74 -1.42 3.99
C GLY A 145 21.47 -1.52 5.49
N ALA A 146 20.31 -1.06 5.96
CA ALA A 146 19.92 -1.23 7.35
C ALA A 146 19.68 -2.71 7.68
N THR A 147 19.97 -3.10 8.92
CA THR A 147 19.76 -4.47 9.43
C THR A 147 18.73 -4.45 10.56
N PRO A 148 18.10 -5.60 10.88
CA PRO A 148 17.24 -5.73 12.05
C PRO A 148 17.90 -5.23 13.36
N VAL A 149 19.17 -5.56 13.54
CA VAL A 149 19.96 -5.21 14.73
C VAL A 149 20.07 -3.69 14.90
N MET A 150 20.28 -2.95 13.80
CA MET A 150 20.32 -1.48 13.85
C MET A 150 19.01 -0.86 14.36
N PHE A 151 17.86 -1.46 14.04
CA PHE A 151 16.56 -0.99 14.55
C PHE A 151 16.36 -1.32 16.03
N ASP A 152 16.85 -2.47 16.49
CA ASP A 152 16.82 -2.85 17.91
C ASP A 152 17.70 -1.91 18.75
N GLU A 153 18.92 -1.64 18.30
CA GLU A 153 19.85 -0.71 18.95
C GLU A 153 19.30 0.72 18.95
N PHE A 154 18.76 1.19 17.83
CA PHE A 154 18.12 2.50 17.75
C PHE A 154 16.92 2.60 18.70
N GLY A 155 16.08 1.55 18.77
CA GLY A 155 14.93 1.50 19.66
C GLY A 155 15.32 1.57 21.14
N ALA A 156 16.36 0.84 21.55
CA ALA A 156 16.89 0.88 22.91
C ALA A 156 17.41 2.28 23.28
N ILE A 157 18.26 2.88 22.43
CA ILE A 157 18.81 4.22 22.65
C ILE A 157 17.70 5.28 22.68
N ALA A 158 16.68 5.16 21.82
CA ALA A 158 15.55 6.07 21.83
C ALA A 158 14.78 6.00 23.16
N MET A 159 14.59 4.80 23.73
CA MET A 159 13.95 4.67 25.04
C MET A 159 14.79 5.26 26.16
N ASP A 160 16.11 5.09 26.14
CA ASP A 160 17.00 5.67 27.16
C ASP A 160 16.97 7.20 27.13
N VAL A 161 17.04 7.80 25.93
CA VAL A 161 16.90 9.27 25.78
C VAL A 161 15.52 9.73 26.24
N LEU A 162 14.44 9.04 25.85
CA LEU A 162 13.09 9.40 26.31
C LEU A 162 12.98 9.34 27.84
N ALA A 163 13.59 8.35 28.50
CA ALA A 163 13.56 8.22 29.94
C ALA A 163 14.33 9.35 30.65
N GLU A 164 15.47 9.76 30.10
CA GLU A 164 16.28 10.84 30.64
C GLU A 164 15.61 12.21 30.45
N GLU A 165 15.22 12.56 29.23
CA GLU A 165 14.70 13.90 28.90
C GLU A 165 13.30 14.15 29.50
N LEU A 166 12.45 13.11 29.60
CA LEU A 166 11.11 13.24 30.18
C LEU A 166 11.09 13.05 31.70
N GLY A 167 12.14 12.49 32.29
CA GLY A 167 12.25 12.21 33.72
C GLY A 167 11.00 11.52 34.29
N SER A 168 10.35 12.17 35.27
CA SER A 168 9.16 11.61 35.95
C SER A 168 7.94 11.41 35.05
N ALA A 169 7.86 12.09 33.90
CA ALA A 169 6.79 11.89 32.93
C ALA A 169 6.92 10.56 32.18
N PHE A 170 8.11 9.95 32.13
CA PHE A 170 8.34 8.60 31.61
C PHE A 170 8.27 7.55 32.71
N ASN A 171 7.12 7.52 33.39
CA ASN A 171 6.86 6.61 34.50
C ASN A 171 6.79 5.12 34.07
N ALA A 172 6.54 4.22 35.02
CA ALA A 172 6.51 2.77 34.76
C ALA A 172 5.50 2.35 33.68
N GLU A 173 4.32 3.00 33.64
CA GLU A 173 3.29 2.74 32.63
C GLU A 173 3.76 3.19 31.25
N ALA A 174 4.33 4.40 31.14
CA ALA A 174 4.91 4.90 29.90
C ALA A 174 6.02 3.97 29.40
N LYS A 175 6.95 3.57 30.27
CA LYS A 175 8.04 2.65 29.93
C LYS A 175 7.51 1.32 29.40
N ALA A 176 6.48 0.75 30.02
CA ALA A 176 5.87 -0.51 29.57
C ALA A 176 5.18 -0.38 28.19
N ALA A 177 4.42 0.71 27.99
CA ALA A 177 3.74 1.00 26.73
C ALA A 177 4.76 1.18 25.59
N TRP A 178 5.81 1.99 25.81
CA TRP A 178 6.88 2.21 24.85
C TRP A 178 7.68 0.94 24.54
N THR A 179 8.01 0.13 25.56
CA THR A 179 8.70 -1.16 25.34
C THR A 179 7.88 -2.07 24.42
N THR A 180 6.57 -2.13 24.64
CA THR A 180 5.68 -2.93 23.78
C THR A 180 5.61 -2.36 22.37
N ALA A 181 5.52 -1.04 22.24
CA ALA A 181 5.47 -0.36 20.95
C ALA A 181 6.76 -0.57 20.15
N VAL A 182 7.93 -0.31 20.73
CA VAL A 182 9.24 -0.48 20.08
C VAL A 182 9.42 -1.92 19.60
N ARG A 183 9.14 -2.90 20.46
CA ARG A 183 9.20 -4.33 20.09
C ARG A 183 8.30 -4.66 18.91
N GLY A 184 7.06 -4.17 18.92
CA GLY A 184 6.11 -4.43 17.85
C GLY A 184 6.43 -3.73 16.55
N LEU A 185 6.92 -2.48 16.63
CA LEU A 185 7.40 -1.71 15.48
C LEU A 185 8.60 -2.40 14.85
N ASN A 186 9.59 -2.81 15.63
CA ASN A 186 10.76 -3.54 15.13
C ASN A 186 10.35 -4.87 14.48
N ALA A 187 9.47 -5.64 15.12
CA ALA A 187 8.94 -6.87 14.53
C ALA A 187 8.19 -6.61 13.19
N GLY A 188 7.51 -5.47 13.08
CA GLY A 188 6.89 -5.01 11.85
C GLY A 188 7.91 -4.64 10.77
N ILE A 189 8.91 -3.83 11.13
CA ILE A 189 9.99 -3.39 10.23
C ILE A 189 10.77 -4.58 9.70
N VAL A 190 11.11 -5.56 10.53
CA VAL A 190 11.85 -6.76 10.09
C VAL A 190 11.11 -7.51 9.00
N LYS A 191 9.77 -7.55 9.03
CA LYS A 191 8.97 -8.18 7.97
C LYS A 191 8.96 -7.37 6.66
N THR A 192 9.19 -6.06 6.74
CA THR A 192 9.18 -5.14 5.60
C THR A 192 10.57 -4.70 5.16
N LEU A 193 11.63 -5.13 5.86
CA LEU A 193 13.03 -4.81 5.53
C LEU A 193 13.52 -5.69 4.37
N LYS A 194 12.96 -5.45 3.20
CA LYS A 194 13.22 -6.15 1.95
C LYS A 194 13.06 -5.21 0.77
N ALA A 195 13.35 -5.71 -0.43
CA ALA A 195 13.25 -4.92 -1.65
C ALA A 195 11.83 -4.35 -1.83
N PRO A 196 11.68 -3.07 -2.25
CA PRO A 196 10.36 -2.45 -2.40
C PRO A 196 9.40 -3.25 -3.29
N GLU A 197 9.89 -3.95 -4.30
CA GLU A 197 9.12 -4.82 -5.21
C GLU A 197 8.53 -6.05 -4.52
N ASP A 198 9.08 -6.48 -3.38
CA ASP A 198 8.61 -7.61 -2.60
C ASP A 198 7.63 -7.20 -1.49
N LEU A 199 7.46 -5.90 -1.27
CA LEU A 199 6.47 -5.38 -0.33
C LEU A 199 5.07 -5.61 -0.88
N VAL A 200 4.21 -6.12 -0.01
CA VAL A 200 2.80 -6.36 -0.33
C VAL A 200 2.00 -5.14 0.12
N ASP A 201 1.26 -4.52 -0.80
CA ASP A 201 0.37 -3.42 -0.44
C ASP A 201 -0.71 -3.92 0.56
N PRO A 202 -0.91 -3.25 1.70
CA PRO A 202 -1.83 -3.72 2.73
C PRO A 202 -3.29 -3.80 2.28
N GLN A 203 -3.69 -2.99 1.29
CA GLN A 203 -5.07 -2.87 0.82
C GLN A 203 -5.33 -3.78 -0.39
N THR A 204 -4.48 -3.71 -1.41
CA THR A 204 -4.64 -4.54 -2.62
C THR A 204 -4.12 -5.95 -2.41
N ARG A 205 -3.24 -6.19 -1.44
CA ARG A 205 -2.53 -7.48 -1.22
C ARG A 205 -1.64 -7.89 -2.40
N LEU A 206 -1.28 -6.95 -3.27
CA LEU A 206 -0.38 -7.18 -4.40
C LEU A 206 1.01 -6.63 -4.10
N SER A 207 2.03 -7.34 -4.56
CA SER A 207 3.41 -6.87 -4.61
C SER A 207 3.76 -6.38 -6.02
N GLY A 208 4.87 -5.64 -6.12
CA GLY A 208 5.38 -5.16 -7.41
C GLY A 208 5.74 -6.30 -8.37
N HIS A 209 6.25 -7.44 -7.87
CA HIS A 209 6.54 -8.60 -8.72
C HIS A 209 5.25 -9.18 -9.34
N ILE A 210 4.21 -9.41 -8.52
CA ILE A 210 2.93 -9.97 -8.99
C ILE A 210 2.35 -9.07 -10.07
N ILE A 211 2.35 -7.76 -9.85
CA ILE A 211 1.82 -6.77 -10.80
C ILE A 211 2.58 -6.86 -12.12
N LYS A 212 3.91 -6.81 -12.09
CA LYS A 212 4.74 -6.85 -13.30
C LYS A 212 4.57 -8.15 -14.07
N ASP A 213 4.47 -9.28 -13.38
CA ASP A 213 4.34 -10.58 -14.03
C ASP A 213 2.96 -10.78 -14.67
N VAL A 214 1.89 -10.35 -13.99
CA VAL A 214 0.54 -10.33 -14.57
C VAL A 214 0.48 -9.40 -15.78
N GLN A 215 1.02 -8.19 -15.69
CA GLN A 215 1.05 -7.23 -16.82
C GLN A 215 1.84 -7.78 -18.02
N ARG A 216 3.03 -8.33 -17.78
CA ARG A 216 3.90 -8.91 -18.82
C ARG A 216 3.26 -10.10 -19.52
N SER A 217 2.75 -11.06 -18.73
CA SER A 217 2.12 -12.26 -19.27
C SER A 217 0.82 -11.95 -20.00
N TRP A 218 0.04 -10.95 -19.53
CA TRP A 218 -1.12 -10.46 -20.27
C TRP A 218 -0.71 -9.85 -21.61
N GLU A 219 0.30 -8.97 -21.64
CA GLU A 219 0.76 -8.32 -22.87
C GLU A 219 1.17 -9.35 -23.94
N ASN A 220 1.83 -10.44 -23.53
CA ASN A 220 2.23 -11.52 -24.43
C ASN A 220 1.04 -12.24 -25.11
N VAL A 221 -0.11 -12.35 -24.43
CA VAL A 221 -1.31 -13.01 -24.97
C VAL A 221 -2.38 -12.03 -25.44
N ARG A 222 -2.15 -10.72 -25.28
CA ARG A 222 -3.14 -9.66 -25.48
C ARG A 222 -3.69 -9.62 -26.89
N GLY A 223 -2.89 -10.01 -27.89
CA GLY A 223 -3.36 -10.15 -29.28
C GLY A 223 -4.50 -11.15 -29.46
N ASN A 224 -4.62 -12.14 -28.56
CA ASN A 224 -5.65 -13.17 -28.57
C ASN A 224 -6.77 -12.92 -27.53
N ARG A 225 -6.80 -11.76 -26.87
CA ARG A 225 -7.73 -11.49 -25.75
C ARG A 225 -9.20 -11.71 -26.09
N ASN A 226 -9.63 -11.37 -27.30
CA ASN A 226 -11.03 -11.57 -27.72
C ASN A 226 -11.36 -13.06 -27.84
N THR A 227 -10.43 -13.86 -28.38
CA THR A 227 -10.57 -15.32 -28.46
C THR A 227 -10.63 -15.94 -27.06
N ILE A 228 -9.77 -15.49 -26.15
CA ILE A 228 -9.77 -15.91 -24.74
C ILE A 228 -11.13 -15.62 -24.10
N VAL A 229 -11.60 -14.38 -24.16
CA VAL A 229 -12.86 -13.96 -23.55
C VAL A 229 -14.07 -14.66 -24.18
N ALA A 230 -14.09 -14.83 -25.51
CA ALA A 230 -15.14 -15.57 -26.20
C ALA A 230 -15.21 -17.02 -25.72
N GLY A 231 -14.07 -17.69 -25.60
CA GLY A 231 -13.97 -19.06 -25.08
C GLY A 231 -14.46 -19.19 -23.64
N ILE A 232 -14.13 -18.21 -22.78
CA ILE A 232 -14.63 -18.16 -21.39
C ILE A 232 -16.17 -18.05 -21.40
N PHE A 233 -16.75 -17.12 -22.16
CA PHE A 233 -18.21 -17.00 -22.25
C PHE A 233 -18.88 -18.27 -22.77
N GLN A 234 -18.31 -18.91 -23.79
CA GLN A 234 -18.85 -20.16 -24.33
C GLN A 234 -18.86 -21.27 -23.27
N LYS A 235 -17.76 -21.43 -22.51
CA LYS A 235 -17.68 -22.39 -21.40
C LYS A 235 -18.67 -22.06 -20.27
N LEU A 236 -18.77 -20.78 -19.87
CA LEU A 236 -19.73 -20.33 -18.84
C LEU A 236 -21.18 -20.59 -19.27
N PHE A 237 -21.54 -20.31 -20.52
CA PHE A 237 -22.89 -20.55 -21.03
C PHE A 237 -23.20 -22.03 -21.20
N ALA A 238 -22.21 -22.85 -21.60
CA ALA A 238 -22.37 -24.30 -21.66
C ALA A 238 -22.61 -24.91 -20.27
N GLY A 239 -21.84 -24.49 -19.26
CA GLY A 239 -21.99 -24.97 -17.89
C GLY A 239 -23.23 -24.40 -17.19
N THR A 240 -23.58 -23.14 -17.48
CA THR A 240 -24.70 -22.44 -16.85
C THR A 240 -25.53 -21.65 -17.89
N PRO A 241 -26.42 -22.32 -18.66
CA PRO A 241 -27.16 -21.70 -19.77
C PRO A 241 -28.03 -20.49 -19.38
N ARG A 242 -28.45 -20.39 -18.11
CA ARG A 242 -29.20 -19.21 -17.61
C ARG A 242 -28.37 -17.91 -17.68
N LEU A 243 -27.04 -17.98 -17.64
CA LEU A 243 -26.17 -16.79 -17.73
C LEU A 243 -26.33 -16.12 -19.09
N GLN A 244 -26.44 -16.89 -20.18
CA GLN A 244 -26.64 -16.33 -21.52
C GLN A 244 -27.96 -15.55 -21.62
N LYS A 245 -28.99 -15.97 -20.88
CA LYS A 245 -30.30 -15.29 -20.88
C LYS A 245 -30.25 -13.87 -20.33
N ALA A 246 -29.23 -13.52 -19.53
CA ALA A 246 -29.02 -12.15 -19.06
C ALA A 246 -28.59 -11.20 -20.19
N PHE A 247 -28.15 -11.72 -21.34
CA PHE A 247 -27.68 -10.94 -22.48
C PHE A 247 -28.74 -10.91 -23.59
N SER A 248 -29.75 -10.05 -23.45
CA SER A 248 -30.95 -10.01 -24.30
C SER A 248 -30.68 -10.01 -25.81
N LYS A 249 -29.59 -9.36 -26.27
CA LYS A 249 -29.21 -9.26 -27.69
C LYS A 249 -28.80 -10.59 -28.34
N PHE A 250 -28.34 -11.55 -27.54
CA PHE A 250 -27.93 -12.87 -28.03
C PHE A 250 -28.42 -14.01 -27.13
N ALA A 251 -29.43 -13.76 -26.29
CA ALA A 251 -29.99 -14.73 -25.35
C ALA A 251 -30.56 -15.99 -26.01
N LYS A 252 -30.96 -15.89 -27.29
CA LYS A 252 -31.56 -16.98 -28.08
C LYS A 252 -30.62 -17.56 -29.15
N VAL A 253 -29.39 -17.06 -29.24
CA VAL A 253 -28.41 -17.55 -30.21
C VAL A 253 -27.91 -18.92 -29.76
N ALA A 254 -27.88 -19.90 -30.65
CA ALA A 254 -27.35 -21.22 -30.31
C ALA A 254 -25.86 -21.13 -29.98
N ALA A 255 -25.38 -21.98 -29.06
CA ALA A 255 -23.98 -21.91 -28.59
C ALA A 255 -22.97 -22.03 -29.75
N ALA A 256 -23.26 -22.85 -30.76
CA ALA A 256 -22.43 -23.03 -31.95
C ALA A 256 -22.35 -21.78 -32.85
N ASP A 257 -23.36 -20.90 -32.78
CA ASP A 257 -23.47 -19.71 -33.63
C ASP A 257 -22.99 -18.42 -32.92
N LEU A 258 -22.66 -18.50 -31.63
CA LEU A 258 -22.28 -17.33 -30.83
C LEU A 258 -21.09 -16.57 -31.42
N SER A 259 -20.06 -17.28 -31.89
CA SER A 259 -18.85 -16.66 -32.45
C SER A 259 -19.11 -15.86 -33.73
N ALA A 260 -20.18 -16.20 -34.47
CA ALA A 260 -20.60 -15.46 -35.66
C ALA A 260 -21.53 -14.27 -35.33
N ASN A 261 -22.02 -14.17 -34.09
CA ASN A 261 -22.97 -13.14 -33.69
C ASN A 261 -22.27 -11.80 -33.37
N ALA A 262 -22.66 -10.73 -34.06
CA ALA A 262 -22.04 -9.41 -33.92
C ALA A 262 -22.23 -8.79 -32.52
N ASP A 263 -23.37 -8.99 -31.87
CA ASP A 263 -23.61 -8.44 -30.53
C ASP A 263 -22.85 -9.21 -29.44
N PHE A 264 -22.68 -10.52 -29.59
CA PHE A 264 -21.79 -11.32 -28.76
C PHE A 264 -20.35 -10.82 -28.89
N ASN A 265 -19.86 -10.65 -30.11
CA ASN A 265 -18.49 -10.17 -30.36
C ASN A 265 -18.24 -8.76 -29.80
N LYS A 266 -19.25 -7.86 -29.82
CA LYS A 266 -19.18 -6.57 -29.12
C LYS A 266 -19.06 -6.73 -27.61
N GLN A 267 -19.84 -7.63 -27.00
CA GLN A 267 -19.75 -7.91 -25.56
C GLN A 267 -18.40 -8.50 -25.16
N VAL A 268 -17.85 -9.40 -25.99
CA VAL A 268 -16.51 -9.96 -25.83
C VAL A 268 -15.45 -8.85 -25.84
N ALA A 269 -15.49 -7.95 -26.84
CA ALA A 269 -14.57 -6.84 -26.92
C ALA A 269 -14.65 -5.92 -25.69
N LEU A 270 -15.86 -5.59 -25.22
CA LEU A 270 -16.06 -4.77 -24.02
C LEU A 270 -15.44 -5.39 -22.76
N VAL A 271 -15.55 -6.71 -22.59
CA VAL A 271 -14.95 -7.41 -21.44
C VAL A 271 -13.42 -7.49 -21.60
N ALA A 272 -12.93 -7.74 -22.81
CA ALA A 272 -11.50 -7.75 -23.09
C ALA A 272 -10.85 -6.38 -22.85
N ASP A 273 -11.50 -5.30 -23.27
CA ASP A 273 -11.05 -3.92 -23.01
C ASP A 273 -11.10 -3.58 -21.53
N ARG A 274 -12.08 -4.11 -20.78
CA ARG A 274 -12.14 -3.94 -19.33
C ARG A 274 -10.98 -4.66 -18.62
N LEU A 275 -10.62 -5.87 -19.06
CA LEU A 275 -9.45 -6.59 -18.55
C LEU A 275 -8.16 -5.80 -18.80
N ASP A 276 -7.98 -5.29 -20.03
CA ASP A 276 -6.85 -4.42 -20.38
C ASP A 276 -6.73 -3.23 -19.42
N VAL A 277 -7.84 -2.52 -19.16
CA VAL A 277 -7.87 -1.35 -18.26
C VAL A 277 -7.50 -1.73 -16.82
N ILE A 278 -8.06 -2.83 -16.29
CA ILE A 278 -7.78 -3.26 -14.91
C ILE A 278 -6.32 -3.67 -14.77
N ILE A 279 -5.80 -4.47 -15.70
CA ILE A 279 -4.43 -4.99 -15.66
C ILE A 279 -3.41 -3.86 -15.83
N SER A 280 -3.66 -2.94 -16.76
CA SER A 280 -2.77 -1.78 -16.98
C SER A 280 -2.74 -0.85 -15.77
N ALA A 281 -3.81 -0.80 -14.98
CA ALA A 281 -3.91 0.05 -13.78
C ALA A 281 -3.35 -0.61 -12.51
N MET A 282 -2.84 -1.85 -12.56
CA MET A 282 -2.45 -2.59 -11.35
C MET A 282 -1.32 -1.96 -10.55
N ASP A 283 -0.47 -1.16 -11.17
CA ASP A 283 0.62 -0.40 -10.55
C ASP A 283 0.18 0.97 -9.98
N ASP A 284 -1.02 1.45 -10.34
CA ASP A 284 -1.69 2.59 -9.71
C ASP A 284 -2.82 2.10 -8.80
N LYS A 285 -2.54 2.07 -7.50
CA LYS A 285 -3.48 1.64 -6.46
C LYS A 285 -4.84 2.33 -6.54
N LEU A 286 -4.87 3.65 -6.80
CA LEU A 286 -6.13 4.39 -6.85
C LEU A 286 -6.93 4.00 -8.08
N GLN A 287 -6.29 3.87 -9.23
CA GLN A 287 -6.94 3.43 -10.46
C GLN A 287 -7.40 1.97 -10.37
N LEU A 288 -6.61 1.06 -9.81
CA LEU A 288 -6.99 -0.34 -9.63
C LEU A 288 -8.24 -0.46 -8.75
N LEU A 289 -8.23 0.18 -7.57
CA LEU A 289 -9.37 0.16 -6.65
C LEU A 289 -10.60 0.85 -7.24
N GLY A 290 -10.40 1.95 -7.98
CA GLY A 290 -11.46 2.61 -8.74
C GLY A 290 -12.12 1.69 -9.77
N ASN A 291 -11.32 0.95 -10.54
CA ASN A 291 -11.82 -0.02 -11.51
C ASN A 291 -12.56 -1.19 -10.86
N ILE A 292 -12.05 -1.71 -9.74
CA ILE A 292 -12.72 -2.76 -8.95
C ILE A 292 -14.07 -2.26 -8.43
N ASN A 293 -14.12 -1.06 -7.88
CA ASN A 293 -15.37 -0.45 -7.40
C ASN A 293 -16.36 -0.22 -8.55
N TYR A 294 -15.89 0.27 -9.70
CA TYR A 294 -16.73 0.39 -10.89
C TYR A 294 -17.34 -0.96 -11.31
N MET A 295 -16.53 -2.04 -11.28
CA MET A 295 -17.02 -3.38 -11.58
C MET A 295 -18.06 -3.85 -10.57
N ARG A 296 -17.84 -3.63 -9.26
CA ARG A 296 -18.83 -3.90 -8.21
C ARG A 296 -20.15 -3.16 -8.49
N TYR A 297 -20.11 -1.83 -8.57
CA TYR A 297 -21.32 -1.01 -8.70
C TYR A 297 -22.10 -1.30 -9.99
N SER A 298 -21.41 -1.63 -11.08
CA SER A 298 -22.08 -1.93 -12.33
C SER A 298 -22.69 -3.33 -12.37
N HIS A 299 -22.17 -4.29 -11.60
CA HIS A 299 -22.62 -5.70 -11.63
C HIS A 299 -23.52 -6.10 -10.45
N GLU A 300 -23.52 -5.35 -9.35
CA GLU A 300 -24.42 -5.56 -8.22
C GLU A 300 -25.91 -5.48 -8.64
N PRO A 301 -26.39 -4.45 -9.38
CA PRO A 301 -27.78 -4.42 -9.84
C PRO A 301 -28.13 -5.52 -10.85
N ARG A 302 -27.12 -6.13 -11.47
CA ARG A 302 -27.29 -7.24 -12.43
C ARG A 302 -27.41 -8.59 -11.72
N GLY A 303 -27.23 -8.64 -10.40
CA GLY A 303 -27.37 -9.86 -9.60
C GLY A 303 -26.37 -10.95 -9.98
N ILE A 304 -25.19 -10.57 -10.49
CA ILE A 304 -24.15 -11.54 -10.85
C ILE A 304 -23.56 -12.12 -9.57
N SER A 305 -23.68 -13.43 -9.39
CA SER A 305 -23.17 -14.10 -8.20
C SER A 305 -21.65 -14.06 -8.14
N ARG A 306 -21.12 -14.08 -6.91
CA ARG A 306 -19.70 -14.30 -6.65
C ARG A 306 -19.14 -15.52 -7.38
N GLN A 307 -19.87 -16.65 -7.35
CA GLN A 307 -19.48 -17.86 -8.08
C GLN A 307 -19.24 -17.60 -9.56
N THR A 308 -20.07 -16.76 -10.22
CA THR A 308 -19.87 -16.44 -11.64
C THR A 308 -18.54 -15.72 -11.90
N PHE A 309 -18.12 -14.85 -10.97
CA PHE A 309 -16.80 -14.19 -11.06
C PHE A 309 -15.65 -15.15 -10.76
N GLU A 310 -15.84 -16.08 -9.82
CA GLU A 310 -14.87 -17.13 -9.51
C GLU A 310 -14.69 -18.09 -10.70
N ASP A 311 -15.77 -18.53 -11.33
CA ASP A 311 -15.77 -19.36 -12.54
C ASP A 311 -15.08 -18.63 -13.70
N PHE A 312 -15.36 -17.32 -13.89
CA PHE A 312 -14.66 -16.52 -14.91
C PHE A 312 -13.16 -16.46 -14.64
N ALA A 313 -12.75 -16.25 -13.38
CA ALA A 313 -11.35 -16.20 -12.99
C ALA A 313 -10.62 -17.54 -13.24
N GLU A 314 -11.25 -18.66 -12.90
CA GLU A 314 -10.70 -20.00 -13.14
C GLU A 314 -10.53 -20.27 -14.64
N LEU A 315 -11.55 -19.97 -15.44
CA LEU A 315 -11.50 -20.14 -16.90
C LEU A 315 -10.48 -19.20 -17.56
N LEU A 316 -10.24 -18.01 -16.99
CA LEU A 316 -9.16 -17.14 -17.45
C LEU A 316 -7.79 -17.79 -17.19
N ILE A 317 -7.56 -18.37 -16.00
CA ILE A 317 -6.32 -19.11 -15.69
C ILE A 317 -6.12 -20.28 -16.68
N GLU A 318 -7.14 -21.07 -16.94
CA GLU A 318 -7.07 -22.17 -17.93
C GLU A 318 -6.72 -21.67 -19.33
N SER A 319 -7.31 -20.55 -19.74
CA SER A 319 -7.08 -19.95 -21.05
C SER A 319 -5.68 -19.37 -21.18
N LEU A 320 -5.15 -18.76 -20.12
CA LEU A 320 -3.77 -18.29 -20.03
C LEU A 320 -2.78 -19.45 -20.11
N ALA A 321 -3.03 -20.55 -19.37
CA ALA A 321 -2.22 -21.76 -19.43
C ALA A 321 -2.18 -22.34 -20.85
N SER A 322 -3.34 -22.42 -21.50
CA SER A 322 -3.47 -22.90 -22.89
C SER A 322 -2.80 -21.98 -23.90
N SER A 323 -2.60 -20.71 -23.55
CA SER A 323 -1.92 -19.70 -24.38
C SER A 323 -0.41 -19.65 -24.13
N GLY A 324 0.14 -20.56 -23.31
CA GLY A 324 1.58 -20.69 -23.07
C GLY A 324 2.12 -19.85 -21.91
N VAL A 325 1.27 -19.28 -21.05
CA VAL A 325 1.72 -18.62 -19.81
C VAL A 325 2.32 -19.66 -18.86
N ALA A 326 3.49 -19.36 -18.31
CA ALA A 326 4.24 -20.28 -17.44
C ALA A 326 3.47 -20.60 -16.15
N ALA A 327 3.66 -21.80 -15.61
CA ALA A 327 2.96 -22.26 -14.40
C ALA A 327 3.21 -21.36 -13.18
N ASP A 328 4.42 -20.83 -13.05
CA ASP A 328 4.79 -19.89 -11.99
C ASP A 328 3.99 -18.58 -12.12
N ASP A 329 3.87 -18.05 -13.34
CA ASP A 329 3.07 -16.84 -13.61
C ASP A 329 1.59 -17.07 -13.31
N LEU A 330 1.05 -18.25 -13.59
CA LEU A 330 -0.35 -18.59 -13.27
C LEU A 330 -0.64 -18.52 -11.76
N SER A 331 0.36 -18.77 -10.90
CA SER A 331 0.20 -18.61 -9.46
C SER A 331 0.00 -17.14 -9.06
N PHE A 332 0.70 -16.21 -9.74
CA PHE A 332 0.54 -14.77 -9.54
C PHE A 332 -0.82 -14.28 -10.05
N TRP A 333 -1.27 -14.80 -11.19
CA TRP A 333 -2.63 -14.54 -11.68
C TRP A 333 -3.71 -14.96 -10.69
N LYS A 334 -3.57 -16.13 -10.04
CA LYS A 334 -4.53 -16.56 -9.01
C LYS A 334 -4.63 -15.56 -7.86
N GLY A 335 -3.49 -15.03 -7.40
CA GLY A 335 -3.45 -13.97 -6.40
C GLY A 335 -4.14 -12.69 -6.87
N ALA A 336 -3.81 -12.20 -8.07
CA ALA A 336 -4.41 -10.99 -8.64
C ALA A 336 -5.92 -11.12 -8.87
N LEU A 337 -6.39 -12.26 -9.38
CA LEU A 337 -7.81 -12.51 -9.60
C LEU A 337 -8.57 -12.68 -8.29
N ALA A 338 -7.95 -13.24 -7.24
CA ALA A 338 -8.56 -13.28 -5.92
C ALA A 338 -8.81 -11.87 -5.37
N VAL A 339 -7.87 -10.94 -5.55
CA VAL A 339 -8.03 -9.52 -5.19
C VAL A 339 -9.19 -8.90 -5.97
N PHE A 340 -9.24 -9.14 -7.28
CA PHE A 340 -10.33 -8.65 -8.13
C PHE A 340 -11.69 -9.19 -7.68
N VAL A 341 -11.85 -10.50 -7.52
CA VAL A 341 -13.12 -11.15 -7.11
C VAL A 341 -13.56 -10.69 -5.72
N ASN A 342 -12.64 -10.63 -4.76
CA ASN A 342 -12.93 -10.13 -3.41
C ASN A 342 -13.34 -8.67 -3.42
N GLY A 343 -12.77 -7.88 -4.33
CA GLY A 343 -13.12 -6.50 -4.56
C GLY A 343 -14.50 -6.36 -5.21
N VAL A 344 -14.80 -7.09 -6.28
CA VAL A 344 -16.08 -6.95 -7.00
C VAL A 344 -17.24 -7.54 -6.21
N THR A 345 -17.02 -8.64 -5.50
CA THR A 345 -18.04 -9.35 -4.72
C THR A 345 -17.52 -9.71 -3.32
N PRO A 346 -17.46 -8.77 -2.36
CA PRO A 346 -16.96 -9.05 -1.00
C PRO A 346 -17.72 -10.19 -0.33
N LYS A 347 -17.03 -11.01 0.50
CA LYS A 347 -17.72 -11.98 1.37
C LYS A 347 -18.38 -11.21 2.51
N HIS A 348 -19.67 -11.46 2.75
CA HIS A 348 -20.40 -10.93 3.90
C HIS A 348 -20.03 -11.65 5.19
#